data_AF-A0A2S1R0R4-F1
#
_entry.id   AF-A0A2S1R0R4-F1
#
_cell.length_a   1.000
_cell.length_b   1.000
_cell.length_c   1.000
_cell.angle_alpha   90.00
_cell.angle_beta   90.00
_cell.angle_gamma   90.00
#
_symmetry.space_group_name_H-M   'P 1'
#
loop_
_entity.id
_entity.type
_entity.pdbx_description
1 polymer ?
#
loop_
_entity_poly.entity_id
_entity_poly.type
_entity_poly.pdbx_seq_one_letter_code
_entity_poly.pdbx_strand_id
1 'polypeptide(L)'
;MKFSHLLIFITLNTTALFAQKQGIPSVFFLDSLEITMDDFRKINPLTLTLTSVYYDSTAVELVGERGRRGVVYLETKQFAKKRYWNFFRSKSKEYRKLFPTKDSDMNAVYILNDTVQTGDDFHGDLALIDNETFISIKIIDKKSLKKKYSITDKDYGIVIEATEPKE
;
A
#
# COMPACT_ATOMS: atom_id res chain seq x y z
N MET A 1 -12.55 24.16 2.85
CA MET A 1 -11.08 24.23 2.79
C MET A 1 -10.64 22.97 2.07
N LYS A 2 -10.13 23.08 0.84
CA LYS A 2 -9.66 21.93 0.05
C LYS A 2 -8.24 21.64 0.50
N PHE A 3 -8.04 20.54 1.22
CA PHE A 3 -6.70 20.01 1.48
C PHE A 3 -6.22 19.35 0.18
N SER A 4 -4.96 19.56 -0.17
CA SER A 4 -4.33 18.97 -1.35
C SER A 4 -3.18 18.13 -0.82
N HIS A 5 -3.37 16.83 -0.77
CA HIS A 5 -2.38 15.84 -0.39
C HIS A 5 -1.69 15.34 -1.66
N LEU A 6 -0.42 15.74 -1.82
CA LEU A 6 0.40 15.28 -2.92
C LEU A 6 0.95 13.87 -2.57
N LEU A 7 0.24 12.83 -3.01
CA LEU A 7 0.76 11.45 -3.06
C LEU A 7 1.85 11.37 -4.14
N ILE A 8 3.10 11.61 -3.78
CA ILE A 8 4.22 11.40 -4.71
C ILE A 8 4.64 9.93 -4.66
N PHE A 9 4.43 9.20 -5.75
CA PHE A 9 5.08 7.91 -6.01
C PHE A 9 6.57 8.16 -6.33
N ILE A 10 7.43 8.10 -5.32
CA ILE A 10 8.86 8.43 -5.45
C ILE A 10 9.65 7.13 -5.68
N THR A 11 10.17 6.93 -6.88
CA THR A 11 11.23 5.93 -7.13
C THR A 11 12.53 6.39 -6.46
N LEU A 12 13.36 5.48 -5.95
CA LEU A 12 14.54 5.74 -5.10
C LEU A 12 15.49 6.89 -5.52
N ASN A 13 15.51 7.30 -6.79
CA ASN A 13 16.35 8.40 -7.27
C ASN A 13 15.79 9.80 -6.93
N THR A 14 14.47 9.94 -6.72
CA THR A 14 13.86 11.25 -6.43
C THR A 14 13.91 11.60 -4.95
N THR A 15 13.99 10.64 -4.01
CA THR A 15 14.18 10.93 -2.56
C THR A 15 15.45 11.75 -2.31
N ALA A 16 16.55 11.46 -3.02
CA ALA A 16 17.81 12.18 -2.92
C ALA A 16 17.71 13.64 -3.40
N LEU A 17 16.96 13.87 -4.49
CA LEU A 17 16.77 15.20 -5.07
C LEU A 17 15.80 16.06 -4.23
N PHE A 18 14.80 15.45 -3.60
CA PHE A 18 13.84 16.14 -2.71
C PHE A 18 14.42 16.42 -1.31
N ALA A 19 15.23 15.52 -0.75
CA ALA A 19 15.96 15.75 0.52
C ALA A 19 16.98 16.90 0.43
N GLN A 20 17.54 17.15 -0.77
CA GLN A 20 18.46 18.26 -1.02
C GLN A 20 17.80 19.64 -0.84
N LYS A 21 16.47 19.75 -1.03
CA LYS A 21 15.74 21.03 -0.99
C LYS A 21 15.13 21.37 0.38
N GLN A 22 14.80 20.36 1.19
CA GLN A 22 14.11 20.54 2.50
C GLN A 22 14.91 20.05 3.72
N GLY A 23 16.09 19.46 3.50
CA GLY A 23 16.90 18.84 4.55
C GLY A 23 16.44 17.41 4.88
N ILE A 24 17.27 16.69 5.63
CA ILE A 24 16.97 15.31 6.05
C ILE A 24 15.80 15.34 7.05
N PRO A 25 14.71 14.59 6.82
CA PRO A 25 13.62 14.42 7.79
C PRO A 25 14.13 13.98 9.16
N SER A 26 13.45 14.42 10.22
CA SER A 26 13.86 14.14 11.60
C SER A 26 13.18 12.92 12.19
N VAL A 27 12.08 12.46 11.60
CA VAL A 27 11.26 11.37 12.13
C VAL A 27 10.96 10.36 11.05
N PHE A 28 11.11 9.08 11.38
CA PHE A 28 10.93 7.95 10.48
C PHE A 28 10.04 6.90 11.15
N PHE A 29 9.10 6.36 10.40
CA PHE A 29 8.29 5.22 10.78
C PHE A 29 8.46 4.09 9.78
N LEU A 30 8.59 2.87 10.28
CA LEU A 30 8.51 1.63 9.50
C LEU A 30 7.37 0.80 10.06
N ASP A 31 6.39 0.45 9.23
CA ASP A 31 5.25 -0.41 9.62
C ASP A 31 4.52 0.15 10.86
N SER A 32 4.31 1.47 10.87
CA SER A 32 3.71 2.26 11.97
C SER A 32 4.54 2.37 13.26
N LEU A 33 5.77 1.85 13.30
CA LEU A 33 6.68 1.98 14.45
C LEU A 33 7.74 3.05 14.17
N GLU A 34 7.98 3.93 15.13
CA GLU A 34 9.04 4.92 15.03
C GLU A 34 10.42 4.24 15.09
N ILE A 35 11.33 4.63 14.20
CA ILE A 35 12.68 4.04 14.08
C ILE A 35 13.77 5.11 14.14
N THR A 36 14.98 4.68 14.45
CA THR A 36 16.15 5.57 14.44
C THR A 36 16.67 5.82 13.01
N MET A 37 17.47 6.86 12.84
CA MET A 37 18.18 7.11 11.57
C MET A 37 19.09 5.94 11.18
N ASP A 38 19.71 5.27 12.15
CA ASP A 38 20.61 4.14 11.89
C ASP A 38 19.83 2.92 11.42
N ASP A 39 18.62 2.69 11.94
CA ASP A 39 17.74 1.63 11.45
C ASP A 39 17.19 1.95 10.07
N PHE A 40 16.79 3.21 9.84
CA PHE A 40 16.33 3.68 8.53
C PHE A 40 17.37 3.42 7.43
N ARG A 41 18.65 3.71 7.69
CA ARG A 41 19.76 3.48 6.74
C ARG A 41 20.00 2.02 6.40
N LYS A 42 19.56 1.09 7.25
CA LYS A 42 19.73 -0.36 7.05
C LYS A 42 18.55 -0.99 6.30
N ILE A 43 17.48 -0.24 6.05
CA ILE A 43 16.30 -0.76 5.36
C ILE A 43 16.69 -1.18 3.94
N ASN A 44 16.35 -2.41 3.58
CA ASN A 44 16.44 -2.87 2.21
C ASN A 44 15.26 -2.27 1.41
N PRO A 45 15.51 -1.39 0.42
CA PRO A 45 14.42 -0.76 -0.33
C PRO A 45 13.53 -1.74 -1.08
N LEU A 46 14.04 -2.93 -1.44
CA LEU A 46 13.28 -3.95 -2.16
C LEU A 46 12.16 -4.59 -1.33
N THR A 47 12.17 -4.39 0.00
CA THR A 47 11.11 -4.90 0.89
C THR A 47 10.00 -3.87 1.11
N LEU A 48 10.19 -2.63 0.68
CA LEU A 48 9.22 -1.54 0.80
C LEU A 48 8.20 -1.59 -0.34
N THR A 49 7.02 -1.03 -0.08
CA THR A 49 5.97 -0.89 -1.10
C THR A 49 5.28 0.47 -1.05
N LEU A 50 5.27 1.15 0.10
CA LEU A 50 4.75 2.51 0.23
C LEU A 50 5.78 3.38 0.95
N THR A 51 5.88 4.62 0.50
CA THR A 51 6.64 5.67 1.16
C THR A 51 5.80 6.94 1.11
N SER A 52 5.53 7.52 2.27
CA SER A 52 4.81 8.78 2.40
C SER A 52 5.70 9.76 3.15
N VAL A 53 5.80 10.97 2.62
CA VAL A 53 6.64 12.01 3.21
C VAL A 53 5.78 13.23 3.49
N TYR A 54 5.78 13.66 4.75
CA TYR A 54 5.03 14.81 5.23
C TYR A 54 6.00 15.91 5.62
N TYR A 55 5.65 17.16 5.32
CA TYR A 55 6.43 18.36 5.66
C TYR A 55 5.53 19.43 6.29
N ASP A 56 6.15 20.53 6.70
CA ASP A 56 5.50 21.74 7.20
C ASP A 56 4.47 21.46 8.31
N SER A 57 3.30 22.12 8.26
CA SER A 57 2.27 22.00 9.28
C SER A 57 1.73 20.57 9.40
N THR A 58 1.66 19.81 8.31
CA THR A 58 1.17 18.42 8.34
C THR A 58 2.10 17.51 9.12
N ALA A 59 3.42 17.69 8.95
CA ALA A 59 4.40 16.93 9.73
C ALA A 59 4.34 17.27 11.23
N VAL A 60 4.14 18.54 11.56
CA VAL A 60 3.96 18.99 12.95
C VAL A 60 2.65 18.48 13.55
N GLU A 61 1.57 18.41 12.78
CA GLU A 61 0.29 17.85 13.23
C GLU A 61 0.40 16.36 13.58
N LEU A 62 1.16 15.59 12.79
CA LEU A 62 1.32 14.15 13.00
C LEU A 62 2.16 13.80 14.23
N VAL A 63 3.24 14.53 14.49
CA VAL A 63 4.23 14.12 15.51
C VAL A 63 4.70 15.22 16.45
N GLY A 64 4.11 16.41 16.35
CA GLY A 64 4.51 17.60 17.10
C GLY A 64 5.76 18.29 16.54
N GLU A 65 6.36 19.15 17.34
CA GLU A 65 7.50 20.01 16.95
C GLU A 65 8.70 19.26 16.35
N ARG A 66 8.92 18.01 16.77
CA ARG A 66 9.96 17.14 16.21
C ARG A 66 9.77 16.83 14.72
N GLY A 67 8.55 16.96 14.20
CA GLY A 67 8.20 16.76 12.79
C GLY A 67 8.47 17.98 11.92
N ARG A 68 8.93 19.11 12.47
CA ARG A 68 9.15 20.37 11.73
C ARG A 68 10.10 20.23 10.53
N ARG A 69 11.00 19.26 10.55
CA ARG A 69 11.92 18.95 9.43
C ARG A 69 11.39 17.86 8.48
N GLY A 70 10.17 17.40 8.71
CA GLY A 70 9.49 16.36 7.95
C GLY A 70 9.44 15.01 8.67
N VAL A 71 8.47 14.21 8.25
CA VAL A 71 8.21 12.85 8.73
C VAL A 71 8.12 11.91 7.54
N VAL A 72 8.81 10.77 7.61
CA VAL A 72 8.74 9.71 6.60
C VAL A 72 8.03 8.50 7.18
N TYR A 73 6.99 8.03 6.51
CA TYR A 73 6.36 6.74 6.77
C TYR A 73 6.73 5.77 5.66
N LEU A 74 7.21 4.60 6.05
CA LEU A 74 7.54 3.49 5.17
C LEU A 74 6.65 2.31 5.54
N GLU A 75 6.11 1.62 4.55
CA GLU A 75 5.46 0.33 4.75
C GLU A 75 6.15 -0.76 3.93
N THR A 76 6.39 -1.90 4.58
CA THR A 76 6.90 -3.11 3.94
C THR A 76 5.79 -3.84 3.19
N LYS A 77 6.17 -4.60 2.15
CA LYS A 77 5.26 -5.49 1.40
C LYS A 77 4.48 -6.44 2.33
N GLN A 78 5.13 -6.95 3.38
CA GLN A 78 4.49 -7.85 4.34
C GLN A 78 3.45 -7.16 5.21
N PHE A 79 3.74 -5.93 5.65
CA PHE A 79 2.81 -5.14 6.44
C PHE A 79 1.60 -4.70 5.63
N ALA A 80 1.83 -4.19 4.42
CA ALA A 80 0.81 -3.87 3.44
C ALA A 80 -0.09 -5.10 3.16
N LYS A 81 0.51 -6.27 2.92
CA LYS A 81 -0.22 -7.54 2.76
C LYS A 81 -1.13 -7.85 3.93
N LYS A 82 -0.63 -7.73 5.15
CA LYS A 82 -1.44 -7.96 6.36
C LYS A 82 -2.62 -6.99 6.45
N ARG A 83 -2.40 -5.71 6.13
CA ARG A 83 -3.45 -4.67 6.14
C ARG A 83 -4.57 -5.00 5.16
N TYR A 84 -4.26 -5.10 3.86
CA TYR A 84 -5.31 -5.32 2.85
C TYR A 84 -5.97 -6.69 3.02
N TRP A 85 -5.23 -7.72 3.45
CA TRP A 85 -5.80 -9.03 3.73
C TRP A 85 -6.85 -8.95 4.85
N ASN A 86 -6.54 -8.28 5.96
CA ASN A 86 -7.52 -8.05 7.03
C ASN A 86 -8.71 -7.24 6.55
N PHE A 87 -8.47 -6.20 5.75
CA PHE A 87 -9.51 -5.37 5.18
C PHE A 87 -10.45 -6.19 4.29
N PHE A 88 -9.94 -6.92 3.29
CA PHE A 88 -10.77 -7.75 2.41
C PHE A 88 -11.49 -8.88 3.15
N ARG A 89 -10.86 -9.48 4.17
CA ARG A 89 -11.53 -10.42 5.08
C ARG A 89 -12.68 -9.77 5.82
N SER A 90 -12.60 -8.50 6.18
CA SER A 90 -13.72 -7.78 6.81
C SER A 90 -14.87 -7.55 5.83
N LYS A 91 -14.56 -7.32 4.55
CA LYS A 91 -15.53 -6.97 3.49
C LYS A 91 -16.23 -8.16 2.85
N SER A 92 -15.63 -9.35 2.81
CA SER A 92 -16.24 -10.52 2.18
C SER A 92 -16.12 -11.80 3.01
N LYS A 93 -17.28 -12.42 3.26
CA LYS A 93 -17.37 -13.75 3.90
C LYS A 93 -16.74 -14.84 3.04
N GLU A 94 -16.90 -14.73 1.72
CA GLU A 94 -16.31 -15.67 0.76
C GLU A 94 -14.78 -15.58 0.75
N TYR A 95 -14.25 -14.36 0.64
CA TYR A 95 -12.81 -14.11 0.75
C TYR A 95 -12.26 -14.66 2.08
N ARG A 96 -12.94 -14.39 3.20
CA ARG A 96 -12.54 -14.89 4.52
C ARG A 96 -12.52 -16.41 4.61
N LYS A 97 -13.43 -17.10 3.93
CA LYS A 97 -13.52 -18.57 3.91
C LYS A 97 -12.43 -19.18 3.04
N LEU A 98 -12.19 -18.62 1.86
CA LEU A 98 -11.20 -19.13 0.91
C LEU A 98 -9.76 -18.79 1.30
N PHE A 99 -9.57 -17.63 1.93
CA PHE A 99 -8.25 -17.12 2.30
C PHE A 99 -8.10 -16.91 3.83
N PRO A 100 -8.12 -17.99 4.64
CA PRO A 100 -8.14 -17.91 6.09
C PRO A 100 -6.85 -17.36 6.72
N THR A 101 -5.73 -17.36 5.99
CA THR A 101 -4.44 -16.81 6.42
C THR A 101 -3.90 -15.84 5.37
N LYS A 102 -2.98 -14.95 5.76
CA LYS A 102 -2.39 -13.97 4.83
C LYS A 102 -1.64 -14.61 3.65
N ASP A 103 -1.24 -15.87 3.75
CA ASP A 103 -0.47 -16.58 2.73
C ASP A 103 -1.31 -17.60 1.94
N SER A 104 -2.59 -17.74 2.26
CA SER A 104 -3.49 -18.66 1.56
C SER A 104 -3.90 -18.19 0.15
N ASP A 105 -3.52 -16.98 -0.25
CA ASP A 105 -3.80 -16.39 -1.55
C ASP A 105 -2.75 -16.70 -2.63
N MET A 106 -1.80 -17.62 -2.39
CA MET A 106 -0.74 -17.99 -3.34
C MET A 106 -1.24 -18.44 -4.72
N ASN A 107 -2.38 -19.13 -4.76
CA ASN A 107 -3.03 -19.61 -5.99
C ASN A 107 -4.09 -18.64 -6.53
N ALA A 108 -4.17 -17.44 -5.97
CA ALA A 108 -5.04 -16.38 -6.43
C ALA A 108 -4.25 -15.27 -7.14
N VAL A 109 -4.99 -14.41 -7.84
CA VAL A 109 -4.49 -13.16 -8.41
C VAL A 109 -5.45 -12.03 -8.07
N TYR A 110 -4.90 -10.87 -7.72
CA TYR A 110 -5.70 -9.67 -7.49
C TYR A 110 -5.95 -8.94 -8.82
N ILE A 111 -7.16 -8.41 -8.97
CA ILE A 111 -7.56 -7.61 -10.12
C ILE A 111 -8.22 -6.37 -9.56
N LEU A 112 -7.56 -5.22 -9.67
CA LEU A 112 -8.05 -3.94 -9.19
C LEU A 112 -8.53 -3.11 -10.38
N ASN A 113 -9.81 -2.72 -10.39
CA ASN A 113 -10.41 -1.92 -11.47
C ASN A 113 -10.09 -2.50 -12.87
N ASP A 114 -10.39 -3.80 -13.04
CA ASP A 114 -10.10 -4.61 -14.24
C ASP A 114 -8.61 -4.75 -14.62
N THR A 115 -7.68 -4.21 -13.82
CA THR A 115 -6.24 -4.33 -14.02
C THR A 115 -5.67 -5.46 -13.18
N VAL A 116 -5.07 -6.46 -13.85
CA VAL A 116 -4.39 -7.58 -13.18
C VAL A 116 -3.18 -7.05 -12.43
N GLN A 117 -3.15 -7.31 -11.13
CA GLN A 117 -2.07 -6.88 -10.25
C GLN A 117 -0.91 -7.88 -10.35
N THR A 118 0.15 -7.47 -11.02
CA THR A 118 1.35 -8.27 -11.25
C THR A 118 2.61 -7.51 -10.84
N GLY A 119 3.68 -8.22 -10.54
CA GLY A 119 4.95 -7.63 -10.10
C GLY A 119 5.04 -7.47 -8.59
N ASP A 120 5.93 -6.60 -8.14
CA ASP A 120 6.32 -6.49 -6.74
C ASP A 120 5.64 -5.33 -6.00
N ASP A 121 5.14 -4.33 -6.73
CA ASP A 121 4.68 -3.05 -6.16
C ASP A 121 3.17 -3.02 -5.86
N PHE A 122 2.40 -4.00 -6.36
CA PHE A 122 0.94 -4.04 -6.22
C PHE A 122 0.46 -4.09 -4.77
N HIS A 123 1.32 -4.48 -3.83
CA HIS A 123 0.98 -4.49 -2.42
C HIS A 123 0.61 -3.08 -1.92
N GLY A 124 1.22 -2.05 -2.48
CA GLY A 124 0.93 -0.65 -2.17
C GLY A 124 -0.45 -0.26 -2.65
N ASP A 125 -0.76 -0.53 -3.92
CA ASP A 125 -2.07 -0.23 -4.53
C ASP A 125 -3.22 -0.85 -3.73
N LEU A 126 -3.09 -2.12 -3.34
CA LEU A 126 -4.10 -2.80 -2.53
C LEU A 126 -4.18 -2.27 -1.10
N ALA A 127 -3.06 -1.81 -0.52
CA ALA A 127 -3.02 -1.28 0.84
C ALA A 127 -3.59 0.14 0.96
N LEU A 128 -3.67 0.90 -0.14
CA LEU A 128 -4.32 2.22 -0.19
C LEU A 128 -5.85 2.13 -0.14
N ILE A 129 -6.43 0.95 -0.39
CA ILE A 129 -7.87 0.75 -0.37
C ILE A 129 -8.38 0.73 1.08
N ASP A 130 -9.34 1.59 1.36
CA ASP A 130 -9.94 1.80 2.67
C ASP A 130 -11.47 1.87 2.61
N ASN A 131 -12.11 2.25 3.71
CA ASN A 131 -13.58 2.33 3.76
C ASN A 131 -14.17 3.43 2.85
N GLU A 132 -13.40 4.44 2.47
CA GLU A 132 -13.87 5.56 1.66
C GLU A 132 -13.75 5.25 0.17
N THR A 133 -12.68 4.56 -0.21
CA THR A 133 -12.35 4.23 -1.60
C THR A 133 -12.96 2.92 -2.07
N PHE A 134 -13.14 1.94 -1.18
CA PHE A 134 -13.64 0.61 -1.51
C PHE A 134 -15.10 0.61 -2.01
N ILE A 135 -15.33 -0.02 -3.17
CA ILE A 135 -16.67 -0.24 -3.73
C ILE A 135 -17.10 -1.68 -3.52
N SER A 136 -16.34 -2.65 -4.04
CA SER A 136 -16.75 -4.06 -4.01
C SER A 136 -15.57 -5.03 -4.05
N ILE A 137 -15.83 -6.27 -3.63
CA ILE A 137 -14.93 -7.41 -3.79
C ILE A 137 -15.72 -8.64 -4.23
N LYS A 138 -15.21 -9.34 -5.24
CA LYS A 138 -15.80 -10.56 -5.79
C LYS A 138 -14.71 -11.60 -6.05
N ILE A 139 -15.01 -12.85 -5.72
CA ILE A 139 -14.15 -13.97 -6.10
C ILE A 139 -14.68 -14.58 -7.41
N ILE A 140 -13.78 -14.83 -8.36
CA ILE A 140 -14.09 -15.52 -9.61
C ILE A 140 -13.26 -16.80 -9.71
N ASP A 141 -13.81 -17.80 -10.36
CA ASP A 141 -13.16 -19.10 -10.54
C ASP A 141 -12.13 -19.09 -11.70
N LYS A 142 -11.35 -20.16 -11.77
CA LYS A 142 -10.38 -20.42 -12.85
C LYS A 142 -10.97 -20.32 -14.26
N LYS A 143 -12.22 -20.77 -14.46
CA LYS A 143 -12.90 -20.70 -15.76
C LYS A 143 -13.14 -19.25 -16.17
N SER A 144 -13.61 -18.43 -15.24
CA SER A 144 -13.86 -17.00 -15.43
C SER A 144 -12.57 -16.22 -15.62
N LEU A 145 -11.52 -16.56 -14.85
CA LEU A 145 -10.17 -16.01 -15.01
C LEU A 145 -9.63 -16.23 -16.43
N LYS A 146 -9.66 -17.48 -16.91
CA LYS A 146 -9.21 -17.82 -18.26
C LYS A 146 -10.01 -17.07 -19.32
N LYS A 147 -11.34 -16.97 -19.14
CA LYS A 147 -12.22 -16.32 -20.11
C LYS A 147 -12.04 -14.81 -20.17
N LYS A 148 -11.90 -14.12 -19.04
CA LYS A 148 -11.87 -12.65 -18.96
C LYS A 148 -10.45 -12.06 -19.02
N TYR A 149 -9.47 -12.75 -18.45
CA TYR A 149 -8.10 -12.23 -18.27
C TYR A 149 -7.01 -13.12 -18.87
N SER A 150 -7.38 -14.26 -19.50
CA SER A 150 -6.43 -15.24 -20.04
C SER A 150 -5.45 -15.84 -19.02
N ILE A 151 -5.77 -15.76 -17.73
CA ILE A 151 -4.97 -16.33 -16.64
C ILE A 151 -5.33 -17.80 -16.45
N THR A 152 -4.33 -18.69 -16.49
CA THR A 152 -4.52 -20.14 -16.43
C THR A 152 -3.78 -20.85 -15.30
N ASP A 153 -2.79 -20.19 -14.71
CA ASP A 153 -1.93 -20.68 -13.63
C ASP A 153 -2.48 -20.40 -12.23
N LYS A 154 -3.62 -19.71 -12.14
CA LYS A 154 -4.32 -19.39 -10.89
C LYS A 154 -5.67 -20.07 -10.80
N ASP A 155 -6.10 -20.34 -9.57
CA ASP A 155 -7.37 -20.99 -9.29
C ASP A 155 -8.49 -19.98 -9.01
N TYR A 156 -8.12 -18.80 -8.50
CA TYR A 156 -9.07 -17.74 -8.13
C TYR A 156 -8.63 -16.36 -8.58
N GLY A 157 -9.58 -15.54 -9.03
CA GLY A 157 -9.40 -14.10 -9.19
C GLY A 157 -10.09 -13.35 -8.06
N ILE A 158 -9.38 -12.46 -7.39
CA ILE A 158 -9.92 -11.54 -6.39
C ILE A 158 -10.14 -10.21 -7.10
N VAL A 159 -11.36 -9.98 -7.57
CA VAL A 159 -11.75 -8.76 -8.29
C VAL A 159 -12.18 -7.71 -7.28
N ILE A 160 -11.52 -6.55 -7.31
CA ILE A 160 -11.75 -5.42 -6.42
C ILE A 160 -12.10 -4.21 -7.27
N GLU A 161 -13.15 -3.52 -6.87
CA GLU A 161 -13.52 -2.20 -7.40
C GLU A 161 -13.29 -1.16 -6.30
N ALA A 162 -12.58 -0.10 -6.64
CA ALA A 162 -12.31 1.02 -5.75
C ALA A 162 -12.26 2.33 -6.54
N THR A 163 -12.69 3.42 -5.90
CA THR A 163 -12.47 4.78 -6.40
C THR A 163 -11.05 5.24 -6.12
N GLU A 164 -10.56 6.21 -6.89
CA GLU A 164 -9.30 6.88 -6.57
C GLU A 164 -9.40 7.60 -5.21
N PRO A 165 -8.35 7.56 -4.39
CA PRO A 165 -8.29 8.36 -3.16
C PRO A 165 -8.53 9.83 -3.47
N LYS A 166 -9.31 10.51 -2.63
CA LYS A 166 -9.47 11.97 -2.75
C LYS A 166 -8.14 12.62 -2.36
N GLU A 167 -7.60 13.45 -3.26
CA GLU A 167 -6.48 14.37 -2.99
C GLU A 167 -6.82 15.38 -1.88
#